data_AF-A0A8T2MLP0-F1
#
_entry.id   AF-A0A8T2MLP0-F1
#
_cell.length_a   1.000
_cell.length_b   1.000
_cell.length_c   1.000
_cell.angle_alpha   90.00
_cell.angle_beta   90.00
_cell.angle_gamma   90.00
#
_symmetry.space_group_name_H-M   'P 1'
#
loop_
_entity.id
_entity.type
_entity.pdbx_description
1 polymer ?
#
loop_
_entity_poly.entity_id
_entity_poly.type
_entity_poly.pdbx_seq_one_letter_code
_entity_poly.pdbx_strand_id
1 'polypeptide(L)'
;MLPDPPWHRAGPGGAPGDAPIAAGKLAQCEKDPDYCANEETPPYDKGTRLVDLINMAILDFLMSNMDRHHYETFEKFGNNTFLLHLDNGRAFGRHSRDEPSILAPLQQCCRIRRSTLLRLRLLSLPQFRLSDVMQESLSSDRLTTVAPLLSRAHLAALDRRLGAVLQAVRRCQEQHHRSNEVIYNDITGYD
;
A
#
# COMPACT_ATOMS: atom_id res chain seq x y z
N MET A 1 -12.28 -17.54 4.00
CA MET A 1 -11.92 -18.54 2.97
C MET A 1 -12.39 -17.99 1.63
N LEU A 2 -11.53 -17.93 0.61
CA LEU A 2 -11.95 -17.54 -0.74
C LEU A 2 -12.81 -18.66 -1.35
N PRO A 3 -13.75 -18.36 -2.27
CA PRO A 3 -14.50 -19.38 -2.98
C PRO A 3 -13.58 -20.27 -3.84
N ASP A 4 -13.93 -21.55 -3.96
CA ASP A 4 -13.17 -22.52 -4.77
C ASP A 4 -13.05 -22.05 -6.24
N PRO A 5 -11.87 -22.18 -6.89
CA PRO A 5 -11.61 -21.72 -8.26
C PRO A 5 -12.70 -22.10 -9.28
N PRO A 6 -12.89 -21.32 -10.38
CA PRO A 6 -11.93 -20.37 -10.97
C PRO A 6 -12.41 -18.90 -10.92
N TRP A 7 -12.47 -18.29 -9.73
CA TRP A 7 -12.99 -16.91 -9.60
C TRP A 7 -11.91 -15.82 -9.59
N HIS A 8 -10.67 -16.16 -9.23
CA HIS A 8 -9.54 -15.24 -9.16
C HIS A 8 -8.53 -15.58 -10.25
N ARG A 9 -7.91 -14.53 -10.81
CA ARG A 9 -6.83 -14.64 -11.78
C ARG A 9 -5.69 -13.74 -11.30
N ALA A 10 -4.46 -14.22 -11.42
CA ALA A 10 -3.28 -13.35 -11.34
C ALA A 10 -3.43 -12.22 -12.37
N GLY A 11 -3.19 -10.97 -11.94
CA GLY A 11 -3.27 -9.83 -12.85
C GLY A 11 -2.33 -10.00 -14.06
N PRO A 12 -2.62 -9.39 -15.23
CA PRO A 12 -1.80 -9.57 -16.45
C PRO A 12 -0.40 -8.93 -16.40
N GLY A 13 0.07 -8.49 -15.23
CA GLY A 13 1.37 -7.89 -15.04
C GLY A 13 1.76 -8.05 -13.59
N GLY A 14 3.04 -8.27 -13.35
CA GLY A 14 3.62 -8.09 -12.03
C GLY A 14 3.24 -6.72 -11.45
N ALA A 15 3.31 -6.59 -10.13
CA ALA A 15 3.36 -5.29 -9.49
C ALA A 15 4.41 -4.41 -10.23
N PRO A 16 4.13 -3.11 -10.47
CA PRO A 16 5.12 -2.23 -11.06
C PRO A 16 6.37 -2.23 -10.16
N GLY A 17 7.46 -2.87 -10.64
CA GLY A 17 8.63 -3.20 -9.83
C GLY A 17 9.18 -4.63 -10.04
N ASP A 18 8.42 -5.52 -10.69
CA ASP A 18 8.79 -6.93 -10.91
C ASP A 18 9.82 -7.17 -12.03
N ALA A 19 11.01 -6.58 -11.87
CA ALA A 19 12.20 -7.18 -12.47
C ALA A 19 12.73 -8.24 -11.49
N PRO A 20 13.10 -9.46 -11.93
CA PRO A 20 13.73 -10.44 -11.06
C PRO A 20 15.02 -9.85 -10.47
N ILE A 21 15.02 -9.65 -9.15
CA ILE A 21 16.18 -9.14 -8.41
C ILE A 21 17.18 -10.29 -8.27
N ALA A 22 18.11 -10.39 -9.22
CA ALA A 22 19.39 -11.03 -8.95
C ALA A 22 20.11 -10.21 -7.86
N ALA A 23 20.74 -10.90 -6.90
CA ALA A 23 21.46 -10.24 -5.80
C ALA A 23 22.37 -9.12 -6.32
N GLY A 24 22.07 -7.87 -5.93
CA GLY A 24 22.84 -6.68 -6.32
C GLY A 24 22.30 -5.85 -7.49
N LYS A 25 21.13 -6.16 -8.07
CA LYS A 25 20.48 -5.31 -9.10
C LYS A 25 19.25 -4.59 -8.54
N LEU A 26 19.26 -3.27 -8.62
CA LEU A 26 18.08 -2.43 -8.35
C LEU A 26 16.98 -2.69 -9.42
N ALA A 27 15.72 -2.67 -8.99
CA ALA A 27 14.57 -2.76 -9.89
C ALA A 27 14.49 -1.52 -10.82
N GLN A 28 13.77 -1.60 -11.94
CA GLN A 28 13.68 -0.47 -12.87
C GLN A 28 13.03 0.75 -12.20
N CYS A 29 11.99 0.54 -11.39
CA CYS A 29 11.37 1.59 -10.61
C CYS A 29 12.34 2.24 -9.61
N GLU A 30 13.33 1.52 -9.07
CA GLU A 30 14.32 2.10 -8.16
C GLU A 30 15.38 2.94 -8.87
N LYS A 31 15.54 2.76 -10.19
CA LYS A 31 16.54 3.47 -11.01
C LYS A 31 15.99 4.71 -11.71
N ASP A 32 14.73 4.65 -12.12
CA ASP A 32 14.09 5.66 -12.96
C ASP A 32 13.13 6.51 -12.12
N PRO A 33 13.45 7.80 -11.86
CA PRO A 33 12.58 8.69 -11.11
C PRO A 33 11.26 8.98 -11.83
N ASP A 34 11.22 8.83 -13.16
CA ASP A 34 10.05 9.06 -14.00
C ASP A 34 9.36 7.74 -14.38
N TYR A 35 9.66 6.63 -13.69
CA TYR A 35 9.09 5.32 -13.99
C TYR A 35 7.56 5.34 -14.07
N CYS A 36 6.90 6.09 -13.17
CA CYS A 36 5.45 6.21 -13.15
C CYS A 36 4.89 7.13 -14.24
N ALA A 37 5.69 7.99 -14.88
CA ALA A 37 5.21 8.81 -16.01
C ALA A 37 4.72 7.96 -17.20
N ASN A 38 5.09 6.67 -17.23
CA ASN A 38 4.52 5.65 -18.12
C ASN A 38 3.10 5.20 -17.69
N GLU A 39 2.31 6.08 -17.04
CA GLU A 39 0.89 5.85 -16.67
C GLU A 39 0.06 5.40 -17.88
N GLU A 40 0.53 5.63 -19.11
CA GLU A 40 -0.09 5.21 -20.37
C GLU A 40 -0.03 3.69 -20.64
N THR A 41 0.60 2.89 -19.77
CA THR A 41 0.70 1.44 -19.94
C THR A 41 -0.57 0.73 -19.42
N PRO A 42 -1.35 0.02 -20.24
CA PRO A 42 -2.45 -0.79 -19.75
C PRO A 42 -1.96 -1.89 -18.79
N PRO A 43 -2.68 -2.20 -17.70
CA PRO A 43 -4.01 -1.70 -17.31
C PRO A 43 -3.98 -0.48 -16.38
N TYR A 44 -2.85 0.22 -16.25
CA TYR A 44 -2.64 1.31 -15.29
C TYR A 44 -3.12 2.67 -15.80
N ASP A 45 -3.35 2.78 -17.11
CA ASP A 45 -3.86 3.94 -17.84
C ASP A 45 -5.35 4.24 -17.61
N LYS A 46 -6.09 3.27 -17.04
CA LYS A 46 -7.55 3.31 -16.93
C LYS A 46 -8.06 2.94 -15.55
N GLY A 47 -9.21 3.53 -15.21
CA GLY A 47 -9.96 3.18 -14.00
C GLY A 47 -9.20 3.52 -12.72
N THR A 48 -9.24 2.63 -11.74
CA THR A 48 -8.64 2.85 -10.42
C THR A 48 -7.37 2.06 -10.17
N ARG A 49 -6.88 1.31 -11.16
CA ARG A 49 -5.83 0.30 -10.95
C ARG A 49 -4.55 0.89 -10.35
N LEU A 50 -4.11 2.05 -10.84
CA LEU A 50 -2.93 2.74 -10.33
C LEU A 50 -3.08 3.11 -8.84
N VAL A 51 -4.20 3.73 -8.47
CA VAL A 51 -4.45 4.13 -7.07
C VAL A 51 -4.70 2.93 -6.16
N ASP A 52 -5.13 1.79 -6.70
CA ASP A 52 -5.22 0.53 -5.97
C ASP A 52 -3.85 -0.07 -5.66
N LEU A 53 -2.92 -0.04 -6.63
CA LEU A 53 -1.53 -0.44 -6.41
C LEU A 53 -0.83 0.46 -5.40
N ILE A 54 -1.06 1.77 -5.46
CA ILE A 54 -0.47 2.70 -4.48
C ILE A 54 -1.04 2.43 -3.08
N ASN A 55 -2.34 2.15 -2.95
CA ASN A 55 -2.93 1.74 -1.67
C ASN A 55 -2.30 0.43 -1.13
N MET A 56 -2.06 -0.54 -2.00
CA MET A 56 -1.38 -1.79 -1.63
C MET A 56 0.07 -1.52 -1.19
N ALA A 57 0.81 -0.68 -1.91
CA ALA A 57 2.17 -0.28 -1.55
C ALA A 57 2.23 0.43 -0.19
N ILE A 58 1.24 1.28 0.13
CA ILE A 58 1.11 1.89 1.47
C ILE A 58 0.91 0.82 2.54
N LEU A 59 0.03 -0.16 2.31
CA LEU A 59 -0.18 -1.26 3.24
C LEU A 59 1.09 -2.09 3.43
N ASP A 60 1.75 -2.47 2.34
CA ASP A 60 2.99 -3.24 2.35
C ASP A 60 4.11 -2.46 3.08
N PHE A 61 4.20 -1.14 2.90
CA PHE A 61 5.18 -0.31 3.61
C PHE A 61 4.91 -0.27 5.12
N LEU A 62 3.65 -0.06 5.54
CA LEU A 62 3.27 -0.07 6.97
C LEU A 62 3.67 -1.40 7.62
N MET A 63 3.44 -2.51 6.93
CA MET A 63 3.77 -3.85 7.42
C MET A 63 5.24 -4.26 7.17
N SER A 64 6.01 -3.50 6.38
CA SER A 64 7.35 -3.85 5.90
C SER A 64 7.40 -5.16 5.09
N ASN A 65 6.43 -5.33 4.19
CA ASN A 65 6.40 -6.44 3.24
C ASN A 65 7.07 -6.02 1.92
N MET A 66 8.23 -6.60 1.59
CA MET A 66 8.95 -6.35 0.33
C MET A 66 8.70 -7.43 -0.73
N ASP A 67 7.95 -8.49 -0.40
CA ASP A 67 7.79 -9.67 -1.28
C ASP A 67 6.55 -9.58 -2.18
N ARG A 68 6.01 -8.36 -2.36
CA ARG A 68 4.87 -8.14 -3.25
C ARG A 68 5.35 -8.17 -4.70
N HIS A 69 5.30 -9.37 -5.29
CA HIS A 69 5.70 -9.59 -6.68
C HIS A 69 4.56 -10.02 -7.61
N HIS A 70 3.34 -10.13 -7.07
CA HIS A 70 2.12 -10.38 -7.82
C HIS A 70 0.94 -9.78 -7.06
N TYR A 71 -0.12 -9.46 -7.79
CA TYR A 71 -1.42 -9.18 -7.22
C TYR A 71 -2.49 -9.94 -8.00
N GLU A 72 -3.60 -10.23 -7.33
CA GLU A 72 -4.73 -10.92 -7.93
C GLU A 72 -5.96 -10.04 -7.99
N THR A 73 -6.84 -10.36 -8.93
CA THR A 73 -8.15 -9.72 -9.10
C THR A 73 -9.22 -10.78 -9.34
N PHE A 74 -10.46 -10.47 -9.02
CA PHE A 74 -11.59 -11.32 -9.41
C PHE A 74 -11.89 -11.17 -10.90
N GLU A 75 -11.76 -12.26 -11.65
CA GLU A 75 -11.94 -12.26 -13.11
C GLU A 75 -13.34 -11.77 -13.52
N LYS A 76 -14.35 -12.17 -12.74
CA LYS A 76 -15.76 -11.81 -12.98
C LYS A 76 -16.02 -10.29 -13.05
N PHE A 77 -15.19 -9.48 -12.39
CA PHE A 77 -15.36 -8.03 -12.32
C PHE A 77 -14.47 -7.26 -13.31
N GLY A 78 -13.67 -7.97 -14.12
CA GLY A 78 -12.79 -7.36 -15.13
C GLY A 78 -11.74 -6.44 -14.51
N ASN A 79 -11.40 -5.34 -15.20
CA ASN A 79 -10.31 -4.45 -14.77
C ASN A 79 -10.70 -3.46 -13.66
N ASN A 80 -11.99 -3.14 -13.54
CA ASN A 80 -12.53 -2.17 -12.58
C ASN A 80 -12.92 -2.89 -11.27
N THR A 81 -11.95 -3.52 -10.64
CA THR A 81 -12.11 -4.24 -9.37
C THR A 81 -10.94 -3.93 -8.43
N PHE A 82 -11.15 -4.18 -7.14
CA PHE A 82 -10.10 -4.09 -6.14
C PHE A 82 -9.08 -5.23 -6.29
N LEU A 83 -7.91 -5.01 -5.69
CA LEU A 83 -6.83 -5.98 -5.63
C LEU A 83 -6.96 -6.86 -4.39
N LEU A 84 -6.67 -8.15 -4.54
CA LEU A 84 -6.59 -9.09 -3.42
C LEU A 84 -5.24 -8.96 -2.73
N HIS A 85 -5.24 -8.65 -1.43
CA HIS A 85 -4.04 -8.49 -0.62
C HIS A 85 -3.66 -9.83 0.05
N LEU A 86 -3.21 -10.80 -0.74
CA LEU A 86 -2.86 -12.15 -0.29
C LEU A 86 -1.38 -12.26 0.13
N ASP A 87 -0.99 -13.40 0.70
CA ASP A 87 0.40 -13.79 0.96
C ASP A 87 1.25 -12.79 1.77
N ASN A 88 0.67 -12.22 2.83
CA ASN A 88 1.37 -11.28 3.72
C ASN A 88 2.29 -11.97 4.75
N GLY A 89 2.65 -13.24 4.55
CA GLY A 89 3.42 -14.03 5.54
C GLY A 89 4.84 -13.54 5.80
N ARG A 90 5.40 -12.71 4.91
CA ARG A 90 6.71 -12.07 5.07
C ARG A 90 6.64 -10.64 5.65
N ALA A 91 5.44 -10.18 5.99
CA ALA A 91 5.24 -8.94 6.71
C ALA A 91 5.80 -8.99 8.14
N PHE A 92 6.01 -7.83 8.74
CA PHE A 92 6.44 -7.65 10.13
C PHE A 92 7.74 -8.38 10.49
N GLY A 93 8.65 -8.59 9.54
CA GLY A 93 9.96 -9.21 9.81
C GLY A 93 10.97 -8.28 10.52
N ARG A 94 10.83 -6.96 10.38
CA ARG A 94 11.73 -5.95 10.99
C ARG A 94 10.93 -4.76 11.51
N HIS A 95 11.16 -4.36 12.76
CA HIS A 95 10.56 -3.14 13.36
C HIS A 95 11.53 -1.96 13.43
N SER A 96 12.84 -2.23 13.44
CA SER A 96 13.90 -1.24 13.65
C SER A 96 14.32 -0.50 12.37
N ARG A 97 13.91 -1.02 11.20
CA ARG A 97 14.21 -0.45 9.89
C ARG A 97 12.93 -0.35 9.07
N ASP A 98 12.83 0.74 8.34
CA ASP A 98 11.79 0.97 7.34
C ASP A 98 12.44 0.87 5.97
N GLU A 99 11.76 0.23 5.02
CA GLU A 99 12.29 0.01 3.67
C GLU A 99 11.59 1.00 2.71
N PRO A 100 12.21 2.16 2.43
CA PRO A 100 11.56 3.24 1.69
C PRO A 100 11.23 2.88 0.24
N SER A 101 11.91 1.90 -0.35
CA SER A 101 11.66 1.43 -1.71
C SER A 101 10.26 0.84 -1.89
N ILE A 102 9.64 0.29 -0.84
CA ILE A 102 8.24 -0.18 -0.89
C ILE A 102 7.29 0.98 -1.20
N LEU A 103 7.64 2.20 -0.76
CA LEU A 103 6.82 3.40 -0.96
C LEU A 103 7.07 4.09 -2.31
N ALA A 104 7.94 3.53 -3.17
CA ALA A 104 8.27 4.10 -4.48
C ALA A 104 7.04 4.39 -5.35
N PRO A 105 6.00 3.54 -5.45
CA PRO A 105 4.81 3.85 -6.24
C PRO A 105 4.12 5.15 -5.80
N LEU A 106 4.00 5.41 -4.49
CA LEU A 106 3.42 6.66 -4.00
C LEU A 106 4.32 7.86 -4.32
N GLN A 107 5.63 7.72 -4.15
CA GLN A 107 6.60 8.80 -4.35
C GLN A 107 6.76 9.18 -5.82
N GLN A 108 6.65 8.22 -6.73
CA GLN A 108 6.84 8.44 -8.17
C GLN A 108 5.55 8.88 -8.86
N CYS A 109 4.44 8.20 -8.57
CA CYS A 109 3.17 8.53 -9.21
C CYS A 109 2.53 9.77 -8.58
N CYS A 110 2.88 10.08 -7.33
CA CYS A 110 2.27 11.16 -6.55
C CYS A 110 0.74 11.17 -6.61
N ARG A 111 0.10 10.00 -6.59
CA ARG A 111 -1.37 9.86 -6.54
C ARG A 111 -1.83 9.09 -5.31
N ILE A 112 -2.95 9.47 -4.71
CA ILE A 112 -3.56 8.74 -3.59
C ILE A 112 -5.08 8.94 -3.57
N ARG A 113 -5.83 7.90 -3.16
CA ARG A 113 -7.29 8.04 -2.93
C ARG A 113 -7.58 9.00 -1.78
N ARG A 114 -8.59 9.86 -1.95
CA ARG A 114 -9.06 10.77 -0.90
C ARG A 114 -9.50 10.01 0.34
N SER A 115 -10.25 8.91 0.16
CA SER A 115 -10.70 8.05 1.27
C SER A 115 -9.53 7.48 2.08
N THR A 116 -8.49 6.98 1.42
CA THR A 116 -7.27 6.49 2.07
C THR A 116 -6.58 7.60 2.85
N LEU A 117 -6.33 8.75 2.22
CA LEU A 117 -5.62 9.87 2.87
C LEU A 117 -6.34 10.35 4.14
N LEU A 118 -7.67 10.45 4.11
CA LEU A 118 -8.46 10.86 5.28
C LEU A 118 -8.33 9.85 6.42
N ARG A 119 -8.37 8.54 6.12
CA ARG A 119 -8.17 7.49 7.13
C ARG A 119 -6.76 7.50 7.71
N LEU A 120 -5.73 7.67 6.87
CA LEU A 120 -4.35 7.77 7.34
C LEU A 120 -4.14 8.98 8.26
N ARG A 121 -4.74 10.13 7.92
CA ARG A 121 -4.73 11.33 8.78
C ARG A 121 -5.44 11.08 10.09
N LEU A 122 -6.62 10.46 10.07
CA LEU A 122 -7.35 10.09 11.28
C LEU A 122 -6.48 9.21 12.20
N LEU A 123 -5.87 8.17 11.63
CA LEU A 123 -5.01 7.22 12.34
C LEU A 123 -3.69 7.82 12.88
N SER A 124 -3.35 9.04 12.45
CA SER A 124 -2.20 9.78 12.97
C SER A 124 -2.52 10.66 14.18
N LEU A 125 -3.81 10.82 14.50
CA LEU A 125 -4.24 11.62 15.65
C LEU A 125 -4.05 10.86 16.96
N PRO A 126 -3.69 11.54 18.08
CA PRO A 126 -3.45 10.89 19.36
C PRO A 126 -4.60 10.00 19.85
N GLN A 127 -5.85 10.40 19.59
CA GLN A 127 -7.05 9.66 20.02
C GLN A 127 -7.39 8.43 19.15
N PHE A 128 -6.78 8.29 17.97
CA PHE A 128 -7.04 7.18 17.02
C PHE A 128 -5.73 6.56 16.52
N ARG A 129 -4.66 6.69 17.32
CA ARG A 129 -3.31 6.32 16.94
C ARG A 129 -3.26 4.88 16.41
N LEU A 130 -2.60 4.69 15.26
CA LEU A 130 -2.56 3.40 14.56
C LEU A 130 -2.08 2.24 15.45
N SER A 131 -1.04 2.45 16.27
CA SER A 131 -0.57 1.43 17.22
C SER A 131 -1.65 0.95 18.18
N ASP A 132 -2.49 1.87 18.65
CA ASP A 132 -3.43 1.63 19.75
C ASP A 132 -4.65 0.89 19.21
N VAL A 133 -5.20 1.35 18.08
CA VAL A 133 -6.30 0.67 17.40
C VAL A 133 -5.87 -0.72 16.89
N MET A 134 -4.62 -0.89 16.46
CA MET A 134 -4.10 -2.19 16.05
C MET A 134 -3.94 -3.13 17.25
N GLN A 135 -3.42 -2.63 18.37
CA GLN A 135 -3.30 -3.41 19.61
C GLN A 135 -4.67 -3.88 20.10
N GLU A 136 -5.67 -2.99 20.10
CA GLU A 136 -7.04 -3.33 20.48
C GLU A 136 -7.63 -4.36 19.52
N SER A 137 -7.51 -4.16 18.21
CA SER A 137 -8.00 -5.12 17.22
C SER A 137 -7.40 -6.51 17.41
N LEU A 138 -6.09 -6.60 17.62
CA LEU A 138 -5.39 -7.88 17.80
C LEU A 138 -5.71 -8.57 19.12
N SER A 139 -6.16 -7.83 20.13
CA SER A 139 -6.52 -8.41 21.45
C SER A 139 -7.68 -9.40 21.38
N SER A 140 -8.48 -9.34 20.31
CA SER A 140 -9.59 -10.27 20.08
C SER A 140 -9.14 -11.65 19.57
N ASP A 141 -7.89 -11.79 19.13
CA ASP A 141 -7.35 -13.05 18.64
C ASP A 141 -6.98 -13.99 19.80
N ARG A 142 -7.37 -15.26 19.70
CA ARG A 142 -7.12 -16.26 20.75
C ARG A 142 -5.63 -16.53 21.00
N LEU A 143 -4.76 -16.34 19.99
CA LEU A 143 -3.33 -16.52 20.15
C LEU A 143 -2.72 -15.52 21.14
N THR A 144 -3.39 -14.39 21.40
CA THR A 144 -2.96 -13.42 22.42
C THR A 144 -2.96 -13.97 23.84
N THR A 145 -3.67 -15.08 24.09
CA THR A 145 -3.60 -15.79 25.38
C THR A 145 -2.22 -16.40 25.66
N VAL A 146 -1.43 -16.65 24.61
CA VAL A 146 -0.08 -17.21 24.69
C VAL A 146 0.97 -16.11 24.55
N ALA A 147 0.85 -15.26 23.52
CA ALA A 147 1.75 -14.15 23.29
C ALA A 147 1.09 -13.07 22.42
N PRO A 148 1.47 -11.78 22.57
CA PRO A 148 1.01 -10.74 21.65
C PRO A 148 1.37 -11.06 20.20
N LEU A 149 0.40 -10.94 19.28
CA LEU A 149 0.61 -11.19 17.85
C LEU A 149 1.66 -10.27 17.24
N LEU A 150 1.69 -9.01 17.67
CA LEU A 150 2.74 -8.05 17.32
C LEU A 150 3.44 -7.55 18.58
N SER A 151 4.75 -7.43 18.52
CA SER A 151 5.53 -6.83 19.61
C SER A 151 5.24 -5.34 19.74
N ARG A 152 5.50 -4.76 20.93
CA ARG A 152 5.39 -3.31 21.15
C ARG A 152 6.26 -2.51 20.17
N ALA A 153 7.41 -3.06 19.76
CA ALA A 153 8.29 -2.41 18.80
C ALA A 153 7.69 -2.38 17.40
N HIS A 154 6.97 -3.42 16.96
CA HIS A 154 6.22 -3.41 15.70
C HIS A 154 5.05 -2.43 15.73
N LEU A 155 4.31 -2.36 16.84
CA LEU A 155 3.24 -1.39 17.01
C LEU A 155 3.77 0.05 16.91
N ALA A 156 4.87 0.37 17.59
CA ALA A 156 5.52 1.69 17.48
C ALA A 156 6.06 1.98 16.07
N ALA A 157 6.51 0.94 15.34
CA ALA A 157 6.96 1.09 13.96
C ALA A 157 5.81 1.46 13.01
N LEU A 158 4.57 0.99 13.26
CA LEU A 158 3.40 1.36 12.46
C LEU A 158 3.17 2.88 12.47
N ASP A 159 3.25 3.53 13.63
CA ASP A 159 3.05 4.99 13.72
C ASP A 159 4.16 5.76 13.01
N ARG A 160 5.43 5.32 13.19
CA ARG A 160 6.58 5.94 12.53
C ARG A 160 6.43 5.85 11.01
N ARG A 161 6.05 4.67 10.49
CA ARG A 161 5.80 4.43 9.07
C ARG A 161 4.60 5.23 8.56
N LEU A 162 3.51 5.32 9.32
CA LEU A 162 2.38 6.18 8.98
C LEU A 162 2.80 7.65 8.83
N GLY A 163 3.65 8.14 9.73
CA GLY A 163 4.25 9.47 9.62
C GLY A 163 5.05 9.65 8.32
N ALA A 164 5.84 8.65 7.94
CA ALA A 164 6.58 8.67 6.67
C ALA A 164 5.67 8.66 5.43
N VAL A 165 4.57 7.90 5.45
CA VAL A 165 3.55 7.91 4.38
C VAL A 165 2.94 9.31 4.24
N LEU A 166 2.49 9.90 5.35
CA LEU A 166 1.90 11.25 5.34
C LEU A 166 2.89 12.32 4.88
N GLN A 167 4.18 12.17 5.25
CA GLN A 167 5.24 13.05 4.78
C GLN A 167 5.47 12.90 3.27
N ALA A 168 5.44 11.69 2.72
CA ALA A 168 5.55 11.46 1.28
C ALA A 168 4.40 12.13 0.52
N VAL A 169 3.15 11.97 0.99
CA VAL A 169 1.99 12.66 0.40
C VAL A 169 2.18 14.17 0.44
N ARG A 170 2.62 14.73 1.58
CA ARG A 170 2.85 16.17 1.71
C ARG A 170 3.88 16.68 0.70
N ARG A 171 4.98 15.97 0.49
CA ARG A 171 5.99 16.33 -0.52
C ARG A 171 5.41 16.34 -1.94
N CYS A 172 4.60 15.33 -2.29
CA CYS A 172 3.89 15.33 -3.58
C CYS A 172 2.97 16.54 -3.73
N GLN A 173 2.24 16.93 -2.68
CA GLN A 173 1.37 18.12 -2.71
C GLN A 173 2.14 19.44 -2.82
N GLU A 174 3.36 19.50 -2.27
CA GLU A 174 4.24 20.68 -2.38
C GLU A 174 4.90 20.80 -3.76
N GLN A 175 5.19 19.66 -4.41
CA GLN A 175 5.78 19.61 -5.76
C GLN A 175 4.75 19.90 -6.87
N HIS A 176 3.50 19.45 -6.70
CA HIS A 176 2.43 19.66 -7.67
C HIS A 176 1.52 20.83 -7.23
N HIS A 177 1.55 21.95 -7.96
CA HIS A 177 0.76 23.14 -7.64
C HIS A 177 -0.77 22.92 -7.65
N ARG A 178 -1.27 21.79 -8.18
CA ARG A 178 -2.69 21.42 -8.21
C ARG A 178 -2.95 20.19 -7.34
N SER A 179 -3.52 20.39 -6.15
CA SER A 179 -3.85 19.29 -5.22
C SER A 179 -4.77 18.21 -5.81
N ASN A 180 -5.56 18.55 -6.84
CA ASN A 180 -6.45 17.62 -7.54
C ASN A 180 -5.70 16.58 -8.40
N GLU A 181 -4.43 16.84 -8.75
CA GLU A 181 -3.61 15.88 -9.48
C GLU A 181 -3.10 14.78 -8.55
N VAL A 182 -2.80 15.15 -7.29
CA VAL A 182 -2.31 14.22 -6.25
C VAL A 182 -3.43 13.44 -5.60
N ILE A 183 -4.57 14.09 -5.32
CA ILE A 183 -5.69 13.46 -4.62
C ILE A 183 -6.73 12.99 -5.63
N TYR A 184 -6.79 11.67 -5.84
CA TYR A 184 -7.88 11.04 -6.57
C TYR A 184 -9.16 11.04 -5.73
N ASN A 185 -10.17 11.80 -6.15
CA ASN A 185 -11.42 11.90 -5.41
C ASN A 185 -12.34 10.70 -5.68
N ASP A 186 -12.36 9.75 -4.76
CA ASP A 186 -13.20 8.56 -4.77
C ASP A 186 -14.42 8.65 -3.84
N ILE A 187 -14.65 9.83 -3.26
CA ILE A 187 -15.81 10.14 -2.42
C ILE A 187 -16.70 11.09 -3.21
N THR A 188 -17.56 10.53 -4.06
CA THR A 188 -18.65 11.26 -4.73
C THR A 188 -19.95 10.52 -4.41
N GLY A 189 -20.98 11.24 -3.93
CA GLY A 189 -22.28 10.65 -3.57
C GLY A 189 -22.84 10.97 -2.18
N TYR A 190 -22.29 11.95 -1.47
CA TYR A 190 -22.95 12.60 -0.33
C TYR A 190 -22.91 14.12 -0.55
N ASP A 191 -23.69 14.57 -1.53
CA ASP A 191 -24.22 15.94 -1.55
C ASP A 191 -25.66 15.88 -1.02
#